data_AF-M7BCD1-F1
#
_entry.id   AF-M7BCD1-F1
#
_cell.length_a   1.000
_cell.length_b   1.000
_cell.length_c   1.000
_cell.angle_alpha   90.00
_cell.angle_beta   90.00
_cell.angle_gamma   90.00
#
_symmetry.space_group_name_H-M   'P 1'
#
loop_
_entity.id
_entity.type
_entity.pdbx_description
1 polymer ?
#
loop_
_entity_poly.entity_id
_entity_poly.type
_entity_poly.pdbx_seq_one_letter_code
_entity_poly.pdbx_strand_id
1 'polypeptide(L)'
;MFVFLFQIVDLDLKRNQNREALRALQKDPDPSEKAMVCFGNMFIQLPNSKTKEMIQKDQEHLDEEINQLRKELRVKVNRLFEAQGKPELKGFNLNSMTHEEMRVINQILEGRN
;
A
#
# COMPACT_ATOMS: atom_id res chain seq x y z
N MET A 1 9.24 -10.97 15.66
CA MET A 1 9.43 -10.89 14.18
C MET A 1 8.23 -11.46 13.44
N PHE A 2 7.76 -12.68 13.77
CA PHE A 2 6.58 -13.29 13.14
C PHE A 2 5.29 -12.45 13.18
N VAL A 3 4.98 -11.79 14.30
CA VAL A 3 3.75 -10.98 14.44
C VAL A 3 3.65 -9.84 13.41
N PHE A 4 4.76 -9.17 13.09
CA PHE A 4 4.79 -8.05 12.13
C PHE A 4 4.55 -8.52 10.69
N LEU A 5 4.99 -9.74 10.35
CA LEU A 5 4.76 -10.30 9.02
C LEU A 5 3.30 -10.67 8.82
N PHE A 6 2.66 -11.27 9.83
CA PHE A 6 1.22 -11.53 9.80
C PHE A 6 0.41 -10.24 9.65
N GLN A 7 0.75 -9.20 10.42
CA GLN A 7 0.06 -7.91 10.30
C GLN A 7 0.19 -7.30 8.89
N ILE A 8 1.37 -7.37 8.26
CA ILE A 8 1.56 -6.90 6.87
C ILE A 8 0.69 -7.70 5.90
N VAL A 9 0.63 -9.03 6.07
CA VAL A 9 -0.20 -9.90 5.21
C VAL A 9 -1.69 -9.56 5.36
N ASP A 10 -2.17 -9.36 6.58
CA ASP A 10 -3.57 -9.02 6.85
C ASP A 10 -3.95 -7.65 6.24
N LEU A 11 -3.05 -6.67 6.33
CA LEU A 11 -3.25 -5.35 5.71
C LEU A 11 -3.21 -5.43 4.18
N ASP A 12 -2.30 -6.25 3.61
CA ASP A 12 -2.24 -6.49 2.16
C ASP A 12 -3.52 -7.18 1.65
N LEU A 13 -4.10 -8.10 2.42
CA LEU A 13 -5.38 -8.74 2.10
C LEU A 13 -6.53 -7.71 2.05
N LYS A 14 -6.64 -6.85 3.07
CA LYS A 14 -7.65 -5.78 3.11
C LYS A 14 -7.48 -4.82 1.94
N ARG A 15 -6.24 -4.47 1.61
CA ARG A 15 -5.94 -3.60 0.46
C ARG A 15 -6.41 -4.24 -0.86
N ASN A 16 -6.22 -5.55 -1.03
CA ASN A 16 -6.72 -6.23 -2.23
C ASN A 16 -8.25 -6.23 -2.29
N GLN A 17 -8.92 -6.48 -1.17
CA GLN A 17 -10.39 -6.41 -1.08
C GLN A 17 -10.91 -5.00 -1.44
N ASN A 18 -10.25 -3.93 -0.97
CA ASN A 18 -10.60 -2.57 -1.33
C ASN A 18 -10.48 -2.32 -2.85
N ARG A 19 -9.44 -2.86 -3.50
CA ARG A 19 -9.27 -2.77 -4.96
C ARG A 19 -10.37 -3.51 -5.72
N GLU A 20 -10.76 -4.69 -5.26
CA GLU A 20 -11.87 -5.45 -5.84
C GLU A 20 -13.20 -4.71 -5.68
N ALA A 21 -13.47 -4.14 -4.51
CA ALA A 21 -14.66 -3.33 -4.25
C ALA A 21 -14.70 -2.07 -5.12
N LEU A 22 -13.59 -1.34 -5.28
CA LEU A 22 -13.50 -0.19 -6.18
C LEU A 22 -13.77 -0.57 -7.64
N ARG A 23 -13.28 -1.74 -8.09
CA ARG A 23 -13.55 -2.24 -9.44
C ARG A 23 -15.01 -2.61 -9.63
N ALA A 24 -15.63 -3.22 -8.63
CA ALA A 24 -17.06 -3.54 -8.68
C ALA A 24 -17.91 -2.26 -8.78
N LEU A 25 -17.60 -1.24 -7.95
CA LEU A 25 -18.29 0.06 -7.99
C LEU A 25 -18.06 0.86 -9.28
N GLN A 26 -16.99 0.57 -10.03
CA GLN A 26 -16.76 1.20 -11.34
C GLN A 26 -17.55 0.56 -12.47
N LYS A 27 -17.99 -0.69 -12.30
CA LYS A 27 -18.71 -1.44 -13.34
C LYS A 27 -20.14 -0.94 -13.52
N ASP A 28 -20.75 -0.40 -12.45
CA ASP A 28 -22.07 0.20 -12.46
C ASP A 28 -21.96 1.73 -12.33
N PRO A 29 -22.03 2.48 -13.45
CA PRO A 29 -21.71 3.90 -13.49
C PRO A 29 -22.84 4.81 -12.97
N ASP A 30 -24.00 4.26 -12.57
CA ASP A 30 -25.10 5.09 -12.07
C ASP A 30 -24.75 5.67 -10.69
N PRO A 31 -24.58 7.01 -10.57
CA PRO A 31 -24.28 7.64 -9.29
C PRO A 31 -25.47 7.58 -8.30
N SER A 32 -26.68 7.30 -8.80
CA SER A 32 -27.90 7.17 -7.99
C SER A 32 -27.98 5.81 -7.28
N GLU A 33 -27.24 4.82 -7.78
CA GLU A 33 -27.20 3.50 -7.20
C GLU A 33 -26.47 3.53 -5.85
N LYS A 34 -27.02 2.75 -4.92
CA LYS A 34 -26.60 2.73 -3.54
C LYS A 34 -25.92 1.40 -3.22
N ALA A 35 -24.68 1.46 -2.77
CA ALA A 35 -23.96 0.31 -2.25
C ALA A 35 -24.30 0.07 -0.78
N MET A 36 -24.33 -1.20 -0.39
CA MET A 36 -24.39 -1.59 1.02
C MET A 36 -22.95 -1.81 1.51
N VAL A 37 -22.55 -1.03 2.51
CA VAL A 37 -21.20 -1.06 3.10
C VAL A 37 -21.29 -1.67 4.49
N CYS A 38 -20.37 -2.58 4.81
CA CYS A 38 -20.22 -3.11 6.16
C CYS A 38 -19.29 -2.19 6.97
N PHE A 39 -19.79 -1.62 8.06
CA PHE A 39 -19.01 -0.82 9.00
C PHE A 39 -19.13 -1.40 10.41
N GLY A 40 -18.06 -2.07 10.87
CA GLY A 40 -18.07 -2.79 12.13
C GLY A 40 -19.04 -3.97 12.10
N ASN A 41 -20.13 -3.87 12.87
CA ASN A 41 -21.21 -4.85 12.93
C ASN A 41 -22.50 -4.38 12.24
N MET A 42 -22.46 -3.26 11.52
CA MET A 42 -23.63 -2.66 10.87
C MET A 42 -23.46 -2.62 9.36
N PHE A 43 -24.59 -2.69 8.65
CA PHE A 43 -24.66 -2.45 7.22
C PHE A 43 -25.29 -1.09 6.97
N ILE A 44 -24.59 -0.22 6.24
CA ILE A 44 -25.03 1.14 5.93
C ILE A 44 -25.16 1.25 4.42
N GLN A 45 -26.29 1.78 3.95
CA GLN A 45 -26.50 2.05 2.54
C GLN A 45 -26.02 3.47 2.20
N LEU A 46 -25.06 3.58 1.29
CA LEU A 46 -24.46 4.85 0.88
C LEU A 46 -24.48 4.98 -0.65
N PRO A 47 -24.58 6.20 -1.20
CA PRO A 47 -24.40 6.40 -2.63
C PRO A 47 -23.04 5.88 -3.10
N ASN A 48 -22.97 5.37 -4.33
CA ASN A 48 -21.73 4.85 -4.91
C ASN A 48 -20.58 5.86 -4.90
N SER A 49 -20.88 7.15 -5.12
CA SER A 49 -19.90 8.23 -5.06
C SER A 49 -19.23 8.35 -3.69
N LYS A 50 -20.01 8.31 -2.61
CA LYS A 50 -19.50 8.42 -1.24
C LYS A 50 -18.75 7.14 -0.83
N THR A 51 -19.27 5.98 -1.21
CA THR A 51 -18.62 4.69 -0.97
C THR A 51 -17.25 4.62 -1.64
N LYS A 52 -17.14 5.10 -2.88
CA LYS A 52 -15.87 5.17 -3.61
C LYS A 52 -14.85 6.08 -2.91
N GLU A 53 -15.28 7.25 -2.46
CA GLU A 53 -14.40 8.18 -1.72
C GLU A 53 -13.89 7.56 -0.42
N MET A 54 -14.77 6.85 0.32
CA MET A 54 -14.39 6.16 1.56
C MET A 54 -13.37 5.06 1.32
N ILE A 55 -13.63 4.16 0.35
CA ILE A 55 -12.71 3.05 0.06
C ILE A 55 -11.36 3.57 -0.46
N GLN A 56 -11.34 4.68 -1.21
CA GLN A 56 -10.11 5.30 -1.69
C GLN A 56 -9.26 5.85 -0.53
N LYS A 57 -9.87 6.54 0.43
CA LYS A 57 -9.18 7.02 1.64
C LYS A 57 -8.67 5.87 2.49
N ASP A 58 -9.48 4.82 2.66
CA ASP A 58 -9.05 3.62 3.37
C ASP A 58 -7.85 2.96 2.69
N GLN A 59 -7.81 2.97 1.36
CA GLN A 59 -6.68 2.43 0.61
C GLN A 59 -5.39 3.25 0.83
N GLU A 60 -5.47 4.58 0.85
CA GLU A 60 -4.34 5.47 1.15
C GLU A 60 -3.80 5.22 2.56
N HIS A 61 -4.68 5.13 3.56
CA HIS A 61 -4.30 4.83 4.94
C HIS A 61 -3.63 3.46 5.08
N LEU A 62 -4.16 2.42 4.41
CA LEU A 62 -3.56 1.09 4.41
C LEU A 62 -2.16 1.10 3.76
N ASP A 63 -1.98 1.82 2.65
CA ASP A 63 -0.68 1.92 1.98
C ASP A 63 0.35 2.64 2.86
N GLU A 64 -0.03 3.69 3.59
CA GLU A 64 0.83 4.36 4.56
C GLU A 64 1.23 3.43 5.72
N GLU A 65 0.27 2.70 6.31
CA GLU A 65 0.52 1.79 7.43
C GLU A 65 1.44 0.63 7.01
N ILE A 66 1.20 0.02 5.84
CA ILE A 66 2.05 -1.05 5.30
C ILE A 66 3.48 -0.54 5.10
N ASN A 67 3.64 0.65 4.52
CA ASN A 67 4.96 1.24 4.29
C ASN A 67 5.69 1.54 5.60
N GLN A 68 4.98 2.05 6.61
CA GLN A 68 5.54 2.31 7.92
C GLN A 68 5.96 1.01 8.62
N LEU A 69 5.12 -0.03 8.61
CA LEU A 69 5.44 -1.35 9.17
C LEU A 69 6.66 -1.98 8.50
N ARG A 70 6.78 -1.86 7.18
CA ARG A 70 7.96 -2.33 6.42
C ARG A 70 9.23 -1.60 6.83
N LYS A 71 9.18 -0.28 6.99
CA LYS A 71 10.32 0.52 7.48
C LYS A 71 10.72 0.11 8.90
N GLU A 72 9.77 -0.04 9.80
CA GLU A 72 10.03 -0.43 11.18
C GLU A 72 10.59 -1.85 11.31
N LEU A 73 10.03 -2.80 10.57
CA LEU A 73 10.52 -4.17 10.53
C LEU A 73 11.99 -4.18 10.14
N ARG A 74 12.36 -3.37 9.16
CA ARG A 74 13.73 -3.28 8.67
C ARG A 74 14.70 -2.69 9.69
N VAL A 75 14.31 -1.62 10.39
CA VAL A 75 15.11 -1.08 11.50
C VAL A 75 15.32 -2.13 12.60
N LYS A 76 14.26 -2.86 12.96
CA LYS A 76 14.33 -3.92 13.97
C LYS A 76 15.23 -5.07 13.52
N VAL A 77 15.18 -5.46 12.25
CA VAL A 77 16.04 -6.51 11.68
C VAL A 77 17.51 -6.06 11.66
N ASN A 78 17.82 -4.83 11.25
CA ASN A 78 19.20 -4.33 11.26
C ASN A 78 19.79 -4.34 12.68
N ARG A 79 19.04 -3.84 13.68
CA ARG A 79 19.48 -3.91 15.09
C ARG A 79 19.76 -5.33 15.57
N LEU A 80 18.97 -6.31 15.12
CA LEU A 80 19.21 -7.72 15.44
C LEU A 80 20.48 -8.27 14.77
N PHE A 81 20.79 -7.82 13.56
CA PHE A 81 22.02 -8.21 12.84
C PHE A 81 23.26 -7.64 13.52
N GLU A 82 23.22 -6.36 13.90
CA GLU A 82 24.28 -5.70 14.67
C GLU A 82 24.54 -6.44 15.99
N ALA A 83 23.48 -6.76 16.74
CA ALA A 83 23.59 -7.52 17.99
C ALA A 83 24.16 -8.94 17.82
N GLN A 84 24.00 -9.54 16.64
CA GLN A 84 24.58 -10.84 16.28
C GLN A 84 26.01 -10.73 15.71
N GLY A 85 26.58 -9.52 15.60
CA GLY A 85 27.87 -9.29 14.96
C GLY A 85 27.88 -9.57 13.45
N LYS A 86 26.70 -9.62 12.81
CA LYS A 86 26.56 -9.80 11.37
C LYS A 86 26.63 -8.44 10.67
N PRO A 87 27.24 -8.36 9.47
CA PRO A 87 27.23 -7.13 8.69
C PRO A 87 25.80 -6.73 8.32
N GLU A 88 25.55 -5.43 8.17
CA GLU A 88 24.25 -4.93 7.73
C GLU A 88 23.81 -5.54 6.38
N LEU A 89 22.49 -5.72 6.25
CA LEU A 89 21.86 -6.21 5.03
C LEU A 89 21.96 -5.17 3.90
N LYS A 90 22.93 -5.37 3.00
CA LYS A 90 23.08 -4.58 1.76
C LYS A 90 21.93 -4.89 0.78
N GLY A 91 21.46 -3.88 0.06
CA GLY A 91 20.45 -4.04 -1.00
C GLY A 91 18.99 -4.03 -0.54
N PHE A 92 18.71 -4.08 0.77
CA PHE A 92 17.33 -3.95 1.29
C PHE A 92 16.85 -2.49 1.36
N ASN A 93 17.75 -1.53 1.09
CA ASN A 93 17.53 -0.06 1.06
C ASN A 93 17.03 0.49 -0.28
N LEU A 94 16.73 -0.40 -1.23
CA LEU A 94 16.39 0.02 -2.59
C LEU A 94 14.92 0.37 -2.67
N ASN A 95 14.63 1.61 -3.06
CA ASN A 95 13.31 1.99 -3.54
C ASN A 95 13.26 1.77 -5.06
N SER A 96 12.10 1.42 -5.58
CA SER A 96 11.87 1.42 -7.03
C SER A 96 12.01 2.85 -7.55
N MET A 97 12.77 3.01 -8.63
CA MET A 97 12.91 4.29 -9.32
C MET A 97 11.58 4.69 -9.95
N THR A 98 11.16 5.93 -9.73
CA THR A 98 9.96 6.51 -10.34
C THR A 98 10.15 6.73 -11.84
N HIS A 99 9.05 6.87 -12.58
CA HIS A 99 9.10 7.16 -14.02
C HIS A 99 9.82 8.48 -14.34
N GLU A 100 9.72 9.48 -13.45
CA GLU A 100 10.41 10.75 -13.61
C GLU A 100 11.92 10.59 -13.41
N GLU A 101 12.33 9.89 -12.36
CA GLU A 101 13.75 9.58 -12.10
C GLU A 101 14.37 8.76 -13.24
N MET A 102 13.64 7.76 -13.77
CA MET A 102 14.02 7.00 -14.97
C MET A 102 14.23 7.91 -16.19
N ARG A 103 13.31 8.86 -16.42
CA ARG A 103 13.39 9.78 -17.56
C ARG A 103 14.60 10.70 -17.46
N VAL A 104 14.89 11.21 -16.26
CA VAL A 104 16.08 12.04 -16.02
C VAL A 104 17.36 11.23 -16.26
N ILE A 105 17.42 9.99 -15.78
CA ILE A 105 18.57 9.12 -16.04
C ILE A 105 18.74 8.85 -17.55
N ASN A 106 17.66 8.56 -18.27
CA ASN A 106 17.72 8.34 -19.72
C ASN A 106 18.20 9.60 -20.46
N GLN A 107 17.74 10.79 -20.07
CA GLN A 107 18.23 12.05 -20.64
C GLN A 107 19.72 12.29 -20.38
N ILE A 108 20.22 11.96 -19.19
CA ILE A 108 21.65 12.09 -18.84
C ILE A 108 22.50 11.06 -19.60
N LEU A 109 21.99 9.85 -19.82
CA LEU A 109 22.67 8.79 -20.57
C LEU A 109 22.69 9.07 -22.08
N GLU A 110 21.61 9.64 -22.63
CA GLU A 110 21.51 10.00 -24.04
C GLU A 110 22.26 11.29 -24.39
N GLY A 111 22.30 12.28 -23.49
CA GLY A 111 23.01 13.55 -23.67
C GLY A 111 24.54 13.48 -23.51
N ARG A 112 25.11 12.28 -23.36
CA ARG A 112 26.55 12.04 -23.21
C ARG A 112 27.22 11.45 -24.46
N ASN A 113 26.53 11.48 -25.60
CA ASN A 113 27.06 11.17 -26.94
C ASN A 113 27.10 12.42 -27.82
#